data_AF-A0A6A2ZL28-F1
#
_entry.id   AF-A0A6A2ZL28-F1
#
_cell.length_a   1.000
_cell.length_b   1.000
_cell.length_c   1.000
_cell.angle_alpha   90.00
_cell.angle_beta   90.00
_cell.angle_gamma   90.00
#
_symmetry.space_group_name_H-M   'P 1'
#
loop_
_entity.id
_entity.type
_entity.pdbx_description
1 polymer ?
#
loop_
_entity_poly.entity_id
_entity_poly.type
_entity_poly.pdbx_seq_one_letter_code
_entity_poly.pdbx_strand_id
1 'polypeptide(L)' 'MRNYISYAITLFQEKGDNEIVLKSTGRVINKTVMIAELIKSRIAGLHQNTSTGSLDITDTWEPLEEGLLPLETTRR' A
#
# COMPACT_ATOMS: atom_id res chain seq x y z
N MET A 1 -10.20 -7.13 0.20
CA MET A 1 -9.97 -6.80 1.63
C MET A 1 -9.71 -8.04 2.46
N ARG A 2 -10.61 -9.05 2.47
CA ARG A 2 -10.46 -10.29 3.26
C ARG A 2 -9.11 -11.00 3.07
N ASN A 3 -8.62 -11.09 1.83
CA ASN A 3 -7.35 -11.78 1.54
C ASN A 3 -6.14 -11.14 2.23
N TYR A 4 -6.07 -9.81 2.33
CA TYR A 4 -4.98 -9.11 3.01
C TYR A 4 -4.98 -9.37 4.52
N ILE A 5 -6.17 -9.41 5.11
CA ILE A 5 -6.34 -9.70 6.54
C ILE A 5 -5.95 -11.14 6.82
N SER A 6 -6.46 -12.09 6.03
CA SER A 6 -6.11 -13.50 6.16
C SER A 6 -4.60 -13.72 6.01
N TYR A 7 -3.98 -13.08 5.03
CA TYR A 7 -2.53 -13.18 4.83
C TYR A 7 -1.75 -12.61 6.01
N ALA A 8 -2.11 -11.42 6.51
CA ALA A 8 -1.49 -10.83 7.68
C ALA A 8 -1.59 -11.74 8.92
N ILE A 9 -2.73 -12.41 9.12
CA ILE A 9 -2.91 -13.38 10.21
C ILE A 9 -1.95 -14.56 10.05
N THR A 10 -1.85 -15.14 8.85
CA THR A 10 -0.89 -16.23 8.56
C THR A 10 0.56 -15.79 8.81
N LEU A 11 0.94 -14.56 8.43
CA LEU A 11 2.28 -14.04 8.72
C LEU A 11 2.59 -14.01 10.23
N PHE A 12 1.68 -13.46 11.03
CA PHE A 12 1.88 -13.38 12.48
C PHE A 12 1.77 -14.74 13.20
N GLN A 13 0.77 -15.56 12.86
CA GLN A 13 0.43 -16.77 13.65
C GLN A 13 1.11 -18.04 13.15
N GLU A 14 1.25 -18.21 11.83
CA GLU A 14 1.82 -19.44 11.27
C GLU A 14 3.32 -19.27 10.98
N LYS A 15 3.72 -18.11 10.46
CA LYS A 15 5.12 -17.83 10.14
C LYS A 15 5.90 -17.20 11.28
N GLY A 16 5.22 -16.63 12.27
CA GLY A 16 5.85 -16.00 13.43
C GLY A 16 6.57 -14.69 13.11
N ASP A 17 6.15 -13.98 12.06
CA ASP A 17 6.68 -12.65 11.75
C ASP A 17 6.34 -11.67 12.88
N ASN A 18 7.29 -10.81 13.26
CA ASN A 18 7.09 -9.83 14.34
C ASN A 18 6.50 -8.50 13.86
N GLU A 19 6.56 -8.24 12.56
CA GLU A 19 6.15 -6.97 11.97
C GLU A 19 5.58 -7.18 10.56
N ILE A 20 4.58 -6.38 10.20
CA ILE A 20 4.12 -6.23 8.82
C ILE A 20 4.07 -4.75 8.45
N VAL A 21 4.31 -4.43 7.18
CA VAL A 21 4.25 -3.06 6.68
C VAL A 21 3.11 -2.94 5.68
N LEU A 22 2.16 -2.04 5.96
CA LEU A 22 1.06 -1.70 5.06
C LEU A 22 1.38 -0.39 4.33
N LYS A 23 1.55 -0.46 3.00
CA LYS A 23 1.81 0.72 2.15
C LYS A 23 0.60 1.05 1.29
N SER A 24 0.34 2.34 1.11
CA SER A 24 -0.80 2.84 0.33
C SER A 24 -0.54 4.25 -0.15
N THR A 25 -1.18 4.62 -1.26
CA THR A 25 -1.14 5.98 -1.81
C THR A 25 -2.49 6.36 -2.41
N GLY A 26 -2.79 7.65 -2.48
CA GLY A 26 -3.99 8.18 -3.11
C GLY A 26 -5.30 7.63 -2.52
N ARG A 27 -6.27 7.32 -3.40
CA ARG A 27 -7.66 6.97 -3.03
C ARG A 27 -7.79 5.69 -2.18
N VAL A 28 -6.76 4.86 -2.10
CA VAL A 28 -6.80 3.59 -1.38
C VAL A 28 -6.30 3.67 0.07
N ILE A 29 -5.80 4.83 0.52
CA ILE A 29 -5.32 5.03 1.90
C ILE A 29 -6.38 4.64 2.93
N ASN A 30 -7.64 5.07 2.73
CA ASN A 30 -8.73 4.74 3.65
C ASN A 30 -8.93 3.21 3.80
N LYS A 31 -8.81 2.45 2.72
CA LYS A 31 -8.92 0.98 2.77
C LYS A 31 -7.76 0.35 3.54
N THR A 32 -6.56 0.90 3.41
CA THR A 32 -5.37 0.41 4.14
C THR A 32 -5.52 0.65 5.64
N VAL A 33 -6.03 1.81 6.04
CA VAL A 33 -6.36 2.09 7.45
C VAL A 33 -7.38 1.07 7.97
N MET A 34 -8.46 0.81 7.21
CA MET A 34 -9.44 -0.22 7.61
C MET A 34 -8.83 -1.62 7.76
N ILE A 35 -7.91 -2.00 6.89
CA ILE A 35 -7.20 -3.29 6.99
C ILE A 35 -6.35 -3.33 8.26
N ALA A 36 -5.62 -2.25 8.58
CA ALA A 36 -4.81 -2.16 9.80
C ALA A 36 -5.68 -2.33 11.07
N GLU A 37 -6.81 -1.63 11.15
CA GLU A 37 -7.74 -1.75 12.28
C GLU A 37 -8.32 -3.17 12.42
N LEU A 38 -8.65 -3.81 11.30
CA LEU A 38 -9.16 -5.17 11.29
C LEU A 38 -8.12 -6.23 11.65
N ILE A 39 -6.83 -5.97 11.45
CA ILE A 39 -5.75 -6.87 11.89
C ILE A 39 -5.53 -6.73 13.39
N LYS A 40 -5.41 -5.48 13.89
CA LYS A 40 -5.27 -5.19 15.33
C LYS A 40 -6.45 -5.70 16.17
N SER A 41 -7.66 -5.73 15.62
CA SER A 41 -8.82 -6.28 16.34
C SER A 41 -8.80 -7.82 16.45
N ARG A 42 -7.99 -8.51 15.64
CA ARG A 42 -7.86 -9.98 15.63
C ARG A 42 -6.61 -10.47 16.35
N ILE A 43 -5.59 -9.63 16.50
CA ILE A 43 -4.31 -9.98 17.09
C ILE A 43 -4.00 -8.96 18.20
N ALA A 44 -4.06 -9.43 19.45
CA ALA A 44 -3.79 -8.59 20.60
C ALA A 44 -2.30 -8.23 20.72
N GLY A 45 -2.00 -7.07 21.29
CA GLY A 45 -0.63 -6.65 21.60
C GLY A 45 0.17 -6.04 20.45
N LEU A 46 -0.45 -5.79 19.29
CA LEU A 46 0.23 -5.12 18.18
C LEU A 46 0.40 -3.62 18.45
N HIS A 47 1.64 -3.15 18.37
CA HIS A 47 1.97 -1.73 18.32
C HIS A 47 1.87 -1.23 16.88
N GLN A 48 1.40 0.01 16.68
CA GLN A 48 1.32 0.63 15.37
C GLN A 48 2.23 1.86 15.30
N ASN A 49 3.01 1.94 14.24
CA ASN A 49 3.70 3.14 13.81
C ASN A 49 3.13 3.60 12.47
N THR A 50 2.74 4.86 12.37
CA THR A 50 2.17 5.45 11.14
C THR A 50 3.09 6.54 10.64
N SER A 51 3.57 6.38 9.40
CA SER A 51 4.33 7.41 8.70
C SER A 51 3.57 7.85 7.45
N THR A 52 3.56 9.17 7.20
CA THR A 52 2.97 9.79 6.02
C THR A 52 4.05 10.56 5.27
N GLY A 53 3.88 10.66 3.96
CA GLY A 53 4.79 11.42 3.11
C GLY A 53 4.15 11.69 1.75
N SER A 54 4.76 12.60 1.01
CA SER A 54 4.42 12.84 -0.39
C SER A 54 5.18 11.86 -1.28
N LEU A 55 4.56 11.48 -2.40
CA LEU A 55 5.17 10.63 -3.41
C LEU A 55 4.86 11.24 -4.78
N ASP A 56 5.90 11.63 -5.50
CA ASP A 56 5.78 12.07 -6.88
C ASP A 56 5.53 10.85 -7.77
N ILE A 57 4.47 10.90 -8.58
CA ILE A 57 4.13 9.85 -9.54
C ILE A 57 4.30 10.42 -10.94
N THR A 58 5.19 9.82 -11.73
CA THR A 58 5.42 10.18 -13.13
C THR A 58 4.76 9.17 -14.05
N ASP A 59 3.82 9.63 -14.86
CA ASP A 59 3.20 8.83 -15.92
C ASP A 59 3.89 9.15 -17.26
N THR A 60 4.27 8.10 -17.99
CA THR A 60 4.89 8.22 -19.32
C THR A 60 3.94 7.68 -20.37
N TRP A 61 3.74 8.46 -21.44
CA TRP A 61 2.86 8.13 -22.55
C TRP A 61 3.67 7.98 -23.83
N GLU A 62 3.50 6.86 -24.53
CA GLU A 62 4.12 6.62 -25.83
C GLU A 62 3.37 7.36 -26.95
N PRO A 63 4.08 7.97 -27.91
CA PRO A 63 3.46 8.63 -29.03
C PRO A 63 2.86 7.62 -30.02
N LEU A 64 1.76 8.01 -30.65
CA LEU A 64 1.09 7.19 -31.66
C LEU A 64 1.78 7.25 -33.03
N GLU A 65 2.59 8.29 -33.28
CA GLU A 65 3.30 8.52 -34.54
C GLU A 65 4.80 8.26 -34.39
N GLU A 66 5.40 7.63 -35.40
CA GLU A 66 6.83 7.29 -35.43
C GLU A 66 7.69 8.56 -35.57
N GLY A 67 8.70 8.71 -34.70
CA GLY A 67 9.59 9.87 -34.67
C GLY A 67 9.27 10.95 -33.63
N LEU A 68 8.16 10.82 -32.91
CA LEU A 68 7.83 11.69 -31.77
C LEU A 68 8.48 11.18 -30.46
N LEU A 69 8.61 12.08 -29.48
CA LEU A 69 9.16 11.77 -28.16
C LEU A 69 8.05 11.37 -27.16
N PRO A 70 8.33 10.50 -26.18
CA PRO A 70 7.42 10.20 -25.08
C PRO A 70 7.03 11.44 -24.27
N LEU A 71 5.77 11.50 -23.83
CA LEU A 71 5.26 12.56 -22.96
C LEU A 71 5.31 12.09 -21.51
N GLU A 72 5.95 12.88 -20.65
CA GLU A 72 5.98 12.65 -19.20
C GLU A 72 5.10 13.66 -18.47
N THR A 73 4.33 13.20 -17.49
CA THR A 73 3.54 14.06 -16.60
C THR A 73 3.77 13.62 -15.15
N THR A 74 4.29 14.54 -14.33
CA THR A 74 4.51 14.29 -12.90
C THR A 74 3.38 14.89 -12.06
N ARG A 75 2.81 14.07 -11.18
CA ARG A 75 1.83 14.45 -10.15
C ARG A 75 2.53 14.44 -8.80
N ARG A 76 2.53 15.59 -8.10
CA ARG A 76 3.10 15.75 -6.74
C ARG A 76 2.04 15.61 -5.66
#